data_AF-A0AAX0TVW2-F1
#
_entry.id   AF-A0AAX0TVW2-F1
#
_cell.length_a   1.000
_cell.length_b   1.000
_cell.length_c   1.000
_cell.angle_alpha   90.00
_cell.angle_beta   90.00
_cell.angle_gamma   90.00
#
_symmetry.space_group_name_H-M   'P 1'
#
loop_
_entity.id
_entity.type
_entity.pdbx_description
1 polymer ?
#
loop_
_entity_poly.entity_id
_entity_poly.type
_entity_poly.pdbx_seq_one_letter_code
_entity_poly.pdbx_strand_id
1 'polypeptide(L)' 'MEKELAFEIVAKIIFDRAVQLIIGGNPAYESELVLFHIEMTMVEWGYKSAKVAEYYDMLKAENDNFRSMGIC' A
#
# COMPACT_ATOMS: atom_id res chain seq x y z
N MET A 1 -5.84 12.49 15.67
CA MET A 1 -6.76 11.35 15.86
C MET A 1 -7.71 11.14 14.68
N GLU A 2 -8.69 12.01 14.41
CA GLU A 2 -9.65 11.75 13.29
C GLU A 2 -8.97 11.67 11.91
N LYS A 3 -8.01 12.56 11.65
CA LYS A 3 -7.24 12.57 10.40
C LYS A 3 -6.39 11.31 10.27
N GLU A 4 -5.61 10.96 11.29
CA GLU A 4 -4.81 9.73 11.31
C GLU A 4 -5.66 8.49 11.03
N LEU A 5 -6.81 8.38 11.69
CA LEU A 5 -7.75 7.28 11.48
C LEU A 5 -8.29 7.26 10.04
N ALA A 6 -8.58 8.42 9.45
CA ALA A 6 -9.01 8.50 8.06
C ALA A 6 -7.95 7.96 7.09
N PHE A 7 -6.67 8.31 7.29
CA PHE A 7 -5.58 7.77 6.48
C PHE A 7 -5.43 6.25 6.66
N GLU A 8 -5.52 5.74 7.89
CA GLU A 8 -5.48 4.28 8.13
C GLU A 8 -6.65 3.54 7.46
N ILE A 9 -7.86 4.10 7.50
CA ILE A 9 -9.04 3.51 6.85
C ILE A 9 -8.86 3.46 5.33
N VAL A 10 -8.43 4.57 4.72
CA VAL A 10 -8.22 4.65 3.27
C VAL A 10 -7.10 3.69 2.84
N ALA A 11 -5.99 3.67 3.57
CA ALA A 11 -4.89 2.74 3.33
C ALA A 11 -5.35 1.28 3.39
N LYS A 12 -6.19 0.92 4.37
CA LYS A 12 -6.75 -0.45 4.47
C LYS A 12 -7.61 -0.82 3.27
N ILE A 13 -8.46 0.09 2.80
CA ILE A 13 -9.32 -0.17 1.62
C ILE A 13 -8.46 -0.44 0.38
N ILE A 14 -7.39 0.34 0.19
CA ILE A 14 -6.46 0.17 -0.93
C ILE A 14 -5.72 -1.16 -0.80
N PHE A 15 -5.17 -1.44 0.38
CA PHE A 15 -4.46 -2.68 0.65
C PHE A 15 -5.34 -3.91 0.40
N ASP A 16 -6.58 -3.92 0.90
CA ASP A 16 -7.50 -5.05 0.70
C ASP A 16 -7.80 -5.31 -0.77
N ARG A 17 -7.98 -4.24 -1.56
CA ARG A 17 -8.17 -4.36 -3.00
C ARG A 17 -6.93 -4.91 -3.70
N ALA A 18 -5.75 -4.44 -3.31
CA ALA A 18 -4.49 -4.92 -3.85
C ALA A 18 -4.24 -6.40 -3.56
N VAL A 19 -4.57 -6.86 -2.35
CA VAL A 19 -4.49 -8.28 -1.97
C VAL A 19 -5.39 -9.13 -2.86
N GLN A 20 -6.60 -8.68 -3.20
CA GLN A 20 -7.46 -9.42 -4.13
C GLN A 20 -6.84 -9.54 -5.54
N LEU A 21 -6.16 -8.50 -6.03
CA LEU A 21 -5.44 -8.55 -7.31
C LEU A 21 -4.30 -9.57 -7.28
N ILE A 22 -3.47 -9.53 -6.22
CA ILE A 22 -2.33 -10.44 -6.02
C ILE A 22 -2.81 -11.89 -5.93
N ILE A 23 -3.87 -12.16 -5.15
CA ILE A 23 -4.48 -13.50 -5.07
C ILE A 23 -4.98 -13.96 -6.45
N GLY A 24 -5.50 -13.03 -7.25
CA GLY A 24 -5.89 -13.28 -8.64
C GLY A 24 -4.73 -13.43 -9.63
N GLY A 25 -3.47 -13.40 -9.17
CA GLY A 25 -2.27 -13.51 -10.00
C GLY A 25 -1.89 -12.24 -10.75
N ASN A 26 -2.48 -11.09 -10.39
CA ASN A 26 -2.19 -9.80 -11.01
C ASN A 26 -1.32 -8.94 -10.09
N PRO A 27 -0.27 -8.29 -10.62
CA PRO A 27 0.50 -7.33 -9.82
C PRO A 27 -0.37 -6.13 -9.45
N ALA A 28 -0.18 -5.60 -8.24
CA ALA A 28 -0.89 -4.44 -7.71
C ALA A 28 0.01 -3.20 -7.67
N TYR A 29 0.73 -2.91 -8.76
CA TYR A 29 1.75 -1.85 -8.82
C TYR A 29 1.21 -0.46 -8.48
N GLU A 30 0.03 -0.12 -9.00
CA GLU A 30 -0.60 1.16 -8.70
C GLU A 30 -0.97 1.28 -7.22
N SER A 31 -1.41 0.18 -6.60
CA SER A 31 -1.79 0.19 -5.19
C SER A 31 -0.58 0.34 -4.26
N GLU A 32 0.56 -0.27 -4.60
CA GLU A 32 1.86 -0.03 -3.93
C GLU A 32 2.21 1.47 -3.98
N LEU A 33 2.14 2.09 -5.17
CA LEU A 33 2.46 3.52 -5.34
C LEU A 33 1.49 4.42 -4.55
N VAL A 34 0.20 4.11 -4.56
CA VAL A 34 -0.79 4.91 -3.80
C VAL A 34 -0.52 4.82 -2.29
N LEU A 35 -0.20 3.63 -1.76
CA LEU A 35 0.14 3.48 -0.33
C LEU A 35 1.40 4.26 0.05
N PHE A 36 2.42 4.25 -0.82
CA PHE A 36 3.61 5.09 -0.64
C PHE A 36 3.27 6.58 -0.57
N HIS A 37 2.42 7.08 -1.48
CA HIS A 37 1.99 8.48 -1.45
C HIS A 37 1.14 8.84 -0.23
N ILE A 38 0.31 7.92 0.24
CA ILE A 38 -0.44 8.08 1.51
C ILE A 38 0.53 8.24 2.67
N GLU A 39 1.55 7.37 2.78
CA GLU A 39 2.56 7.47 3.83
C GLU A 39 3.29 8.82 3.78
N MET A 40 3.74 9.25 2.59
CA MET A 40 4.39 10.57 2.43
C MET A 40 3.47 11.72 2.85
N THR A 41 2.20 11.68 2.48
CA THR A 41 1.23 12.71 2.85
C THR A 41 1.01 12.78 4.36
N MET A 42 0.98 11.63 5.04
CA MET A 42 0.91 11.58 6.50
C MET A 42 2.12 12.25 7.15
N VAL A 43 3.31 11.98 6.61
CA VAL A 43 4.57 12.59 7.08
C VAL A 43 4.54 14.11 6.95
N GLU A 44 4.06 14.65 5.82
CA GLU A 44 3.89 16.10 5.63
C GLU A 44 2.92 16.73 6.65
N TRP A 45 1.94 15.95 7.12
CA TRP A 45 0.99 16.37 8.15
C TRP A 45 1.51 16.17 9.58
N GLY A 46 2.76 15.72 9.74
CA GLY A 46 3.46 15.65 11.02
C GLY A 46 3.25 14.35 11.81
N TYR A 47 2.81 13.26 11.17
CA TYR A 47 2.66 11.97 11.85
C TYR A 47 3.00 10.77 10.95
N LYS A 48 3.16 9.60 11.56
CA LYS A 48 3.49 8.33 10.89
C LYS A 48 2.58 7.22 11.44
N SER A 49 2.23 6.24 10.60
CA SER A 49 1.54 5.03 11.04
C SER A 49 2.34 3.81 10.60
N ALA A 50 2.74 2.99 11.57
CA ALA A 50 3.42 1.73 11.30
C ALA A 50 2.57 0.77 10.46
N LYS A 51 1.23 0.84 10.59
CA LYS A 51 0.31 0.00 9.80
C LYS A 51 0.34 0.35 8.32
N VAL A 52 0.37 1.65 8.00
CA VAL A 52 0.39 2.11 6.60
C VAL A 52 1.72 1.74 5.94
N ALA A 53 2.83 1.90 6.65
CA ALA A 53 4.15 1.46 6.19
C ALA A 53 4.18 -0.06 5.95
N GLU A 54 3.64 -0.86 6.88
CA GLU A 54 3.55 -2.32 6.72
C GLU A 54 2.72 -2.72 5.48
N TYR A 55 1.59 -2.04 5.22
CA TYR A 55 0.81 -2.31 4.00
C TYR A 55 1.60 -2.02 2.71
N TYR A 56 2.36 -0.93 2.68
CA TYR A 56 3.24 -0.62 1.56
C TYR A 56 4.30 -1.70 1.38
N ASP A 57 5.03 -2.06 2.45
CA ASP A 57 6.11 -3.04 2.41
C ASP A 57 5.62 -4.42 1.95
N MET A 58 4.46 -4.85 2.44
CA MET A 58 3.84 -6.11 2.02
C MET A 58 3.49 -6.13 0.53
N LEU A 59 2.84 -5.08 0.01
CA LEU A 59 2.51 -5.01 -1.42
C LEU A 59 3.77 -4.91 -2.27
N LYS A 60 4.75 -4.13 -1.82
CA LYS A 60 6.02 -3.99 -2.50
C LYS A 60 6.74 -5.32 -2.65
N ALA A 61 6.80 -6.12 -1.59
CA ALA A 61 7.45 -7.43 -1.63
C ALA A 61 6.79 -8.36 -2.67
N GLU A 62 5.46 -8.44 -2.69
CA GLU A 62 4.75 -9.26 -3.67
C GLU A 62 4.87 -8.74 -5.09
N ASN A 63 4.77 -7.42 -5.29
CA ASN A 63 5.00 -6.80 -6.59
C ASN A 63 6.43 -7.01 -7.09
N ASP A 64 7.43 -6.94 -6.21
CA ASP A 64 8.82 -7.24 -6.56
C ASP A 64 8.99 -8.71 -6.98
N ASN A 65 8.23 -9.64 -6.38
CA ASN A 65 8.16 -11.02 -6.87
C ASN A 65 7.63 -11.08 -8.30
N PHE A 66 6.51 -10.41 -8.61
CA PHE A 66 5.97 -10.35 -9.98
C PHE A 66 6.97 -9.73 -10.98
N ARG A 67 7.66 -8.65 -10.60
CA ARG A 67 8.72 -8.02 -11.41
C ARG A 67 9.84 -9.01 -11.70
N SER A 68 10.28 -9.76 -10.69
CA SER A 68 11.35 -10.77 -10.83
C SER A 68 10.98 -11.91 -11.78
N MET A 69 9.68 -12.21 -11.88
CA MET A 69 9.13 -13.21 -12.81
C MET A 69 8.94 -12.68 -14.23
N GLY A 70 9.20 -11.40 -14.48
CA GLY A 70 8.98 -10.75 -15.77
C GLY A 70 7.51 -10.45 -16.08
N ILE A 71 6.65 -10.44 -15.06
CA ILE A 71 5.23 -10.11 -15.20
C ILE A 71 5.09 -8.58 -15.07
N CYS A 72 4.86 -7.91 -16.20
CA CYS A 72 4.71 -6.47 -16.37
C CYS A 72 3.46 -6.20 -17.20
#